data_AF-A0A838WW43-F1
#
_entry.id   AF-A0A838WW43-F1
#
_cell.length_a   1.000
_cell.length_b   1.000
_cell.length_c   1.000
_cell.angle_alpha   90.00
_cell.angle_beta   90.00
_cell.angle_gamma   90.00
#
_symmetry.space_group_name_H-M   'P 1'
#
loop_
_entity.id
_entity.type
_entity.pdbx_description
1 polymer ?
#
loop_
_entity_poly.entity_id
_entity_poly.type
_entity_poly.pdbx_seq_one_letter_code
_entity_poly.pdbx_strand_id
1 'polypeptide(L)'
;ANYDEPWKEALTEYFEQFLFFFFPSIHQLINWEKIPESLDKELQRVTASSKAEKRYADKLYKVWLVSGEEMWVLIHIEIQSQYEEEFPQRMYIYNYRAFDLNQKPVISLAILGDERADWQPESYNHNIGGCEVTLK
;
A
#
# COMPACT_ATOMS: atom_id res chain seq x y z
N ALA A 1 -17.34 7.25 -13.45
CA ALA A 1 -16.17 7.69 -14.23
C ALA A 1 -14.95 6.89 -13.79
N ASN A 2 -13.94 6.73 -14.65
CA ASN A 2 -12.69 6.03 -14.32
C ASN A 2 -11.80 6.98 -13.49
N TYR A 3 -12.03 7.03 -12.18
CA TYR A 3 -11.29 7.91 -11.26
C TYR A 3 -9.93 7.33 -10.85
N ASP A 4 -9.60 6.10 -11.25
CA ASP A 4 -8.36 5.41 -10.92
C ASP A 4 -7.11 6.06 -11.51
N GLU A 5 -7.19 6.42 -12.79
CA GLU A 5 -6.06 6.91 -13.56
C GLU A 5 -5.51 8.25 -13.04
N PRO A 6 -6.35 9.27 -12.73
CA PRO A 6 -5.89 10.51 -12.14
C PRO A 6 -5.22 10.34 -10.77
N TRP A 7 -5.71 9.42 -9.93
CA TRP A 7 -5.09 9.14 -8.63
C TRP A 7 -3.73 8.45 -8.77
N LYS A 8 -3.58 7.54 -9.73
CA LYS A 8 -2.28 6.91 -10.06
C LYS A 8 -1.27 7.93 -10.57
N GLU A 9 -1.70 8.83 -11.45
CA GLU A 9 -0.86 9.90 -11.98
C GLU A 9 -0.45 10.87 -10.86
N ALA A 10 -1.41 11.34 -10.05
CA ALA A 10 -1.14 12.22 -8.93
C ALA A 10 -0.19 11.59 -7.90
N LEU A 11 -0.37 10.32 -7.54
CA LEU A 11 0.57 9.59 -6.70
C LEU A 11 1.97 9.51 -7.31
N THR A 12 2.04 9.34 -8.64
CA THR A 12 3.32 9.23 -9.34
C THR A 12 4.07 10.56 -9.33
N GLU A 13 3.35 11.66 -9.51
CA GLU A 13 3.93 13.00 -9.62
C GLU A 13 4.20 13.64 -8.24
N TYR A 14 3.41 13.31 -7.23
CA TYR A 14 3.44 13.94 -5.90
C TYR A 14 3.69 12.96 -4.76
N PHE A 15 4.44 11.88 -4.99
CA PHE A 15 4.68 10.83 -3.98
C PHE A 15 5.20 11.35 -2.64
N GLU A 16 6.19 12.25 -2.66
CA GLU A 16 6.74 12.85 -1.43
C GLU A 16 5.70 13.67 -0.68
N GLN A 17 5.01 14.59 -1.38
CA GLN A 17 3.98 15.45 -0.79
C GLN A 17 2.79 14.64 -0.27
N PHE A 18 2.46 13.55 -0.95
CA PHE A 18 1.44 12.61 -0.53
C PHE A 18 1.80 11.95 0.81
N LEU A 19 3.02 11.41 0.95
CA LEU A 19 3.46 10.84 2.22
C LEU A 19 3.60 11.89 3.30
N PHE A 20 4.07 13.10 2.97
CA PHE A 20 4.12 14.22 3.90
C PHE A 20 2.75 14.56 4.49
N PHE A 21 1.72 14.58 3.64
CA PHE A 21 0.37 14.97 4.03
C PHE A 21 -0.39 13.85 4.78
N PHE A 22 -0.39 12.62 4.25
CA PHE A 22 -1.21 11.53 4.79
C PHE A 22 -0.47 10.67 5.83
N PHE A 23 0.85 10.54 5.72
CA PHE A 23 1.66 9.64 6.55
C PHE A 23 2.95 10.31 7.06
N PRO A 24 2.85 11.43 7.80
CA PRO A 24 4.00 12.25 8.18
C PRO A 24 5.07 11.48 8.96
N SER A 25 4.67 10.50 9.78
CA SER A 25 5.61 9.63 10.50
C SER A 25 6.45 8.75 9.56
N ILE A 26 5.86 8.25 8.48
CA ILE A 26 6.58 7.46 7.47
C ILE A 26 7.49 8.37 6.64
N HIS A 27 7.00 9.55 6.27
CA HIS A 27 7.79 10.55 5.54
C HIS A 27 9.10 10.89 6.27
N GLN A 28 9.08 11.00 7.60
CA GLN A 28 10.28 11.30 8.41
C GLN A 28 11.34 10.19 8.40
N LEU A 29 10.95 8.96 8.08
CA LEU A 29 11.88 7.82 8.03
C LEU A 29 12.63 7.75 6.70
N ILE A 30 12.09 8.37 5.63
CA ILE A 30 12.63 8.28 4.28
C ILE A 30 13.72 9.32 4.06
N ASN A 31 14.81 8.91 3.42
CA ASN A 31 15.85 9.79 2.92
C ASN A 31 15.47 10.34 1.53
N TRP A 32 14.96 11.57 1.52
CA TRP A 32 14.53 12.28 0.32
C TRP A 32 15.66 12.82 -0.55
N GLU A 33 16.93 12.73 -0.11
CA GLU A 33 18.07 13.00 -1.00
C GLU A 33 18.21 11.93 -2.09
N LYS A 34 17.60 10.76 -1.90
CA LYS A 34 17.52 9.69 -2.88
C LYS A 34 16.14 9.66 -3.52
N ILE A 35 16.11 9.66 -4.85
CA ILE A 35 14.87 9.64 -5.64
C ILE A 35 14.17 8.29 -5.46
N PRO A 36 12.93 8.23 -4.94
CA PRO A 36 12.15 7.00 -4.86
C PRO A 36 11.98 6.32 -6.23
N GLU A 37 12.03 4.99 -6.24
CA GLU A 37 11.90 4.20 -7.47
C GLU A 37 10.51 3.57 -7.55
N SER A 38 9.77 3.81 -8.64
CA SER A 38 8.50 3.10 -8.89
C SER A 38 8.78 1.64 -9.26
N LEU A 39 8.09 0.72 -8.59
CA LEU A 39 8.16 -0.72 -8.81
C LEU A 39 6.89 -1.24 -9.49
N ASP A 40 6.41 -0.55 -10.53
CA ASP A 40 5.16 -0.89 -11.23
C ASP A 40 5.17 -2.32 -11.82
N LYS A 41 6.35 -2.83 -12.23
CA LYS A 41 6.49 -4.20 -12.76
C LYS A 41 6.35 -5.26 -11.68
N GLU A 42 6.94 -5.02 -10.52
CA GLU A 42 6.83 -5.88 -9.34
C GLU A 42 5.39 -5.85 -8.83
N LEU A 43 4.77 -4.67 -8.79
CA LEU A 43 3.37 -4.52 -8.43
C LEU A 43 2.46 -5.34 -9.34
N GLN A 44 2.66 -5.30 -10.67
CA GLN A 44 1.91 -6.16 -11.60
C GLN A 44 2.04 -7.65 -11.27
N ARG A 45 3.21 -8.11 -10.82
CA ARG A 45 3.40 -9.51 -10.39
C ARG A 45 2.69 -9.80 -9.08
N VAL A 46 2.73 -8.86 -8.12
CA VAL A 46 2.01 -8.96 -6.84
C VAL A 46 0.49 -9.08 -7.07
N THR A 47 -0.05 -8.31 -8.01
CA THR A 47 -1.49 -8.22 -8.27
C THR A 47 -2.01 -9.21 -9.33
N ALA A 48 -1.13 -9.91 -10.05
CA ALA A 48 -1.47 -10.74 -11.23
C ALA A 48 -2.59 -11.78 -11.03
N SER A 49 -2.77 -12.32 -9.82
CA SER A 49 -3.81 -13.31 -9.52
C SER A 49 -5.02 -12.74 -8.78
N SER A 50 -5.05 -11.42 -8.58
CA SER A 50 -6.16 -10.76 -7.90
C SER A 50 -7.36 -10.67 -8.83
N LYS A 51 -8.52 -11.12 -8.35
CA LYS A 51 -9.80 -10.88 -9.04
C LYS A 51 -10.28 -9.44 -8.85
N ALA A 52 -9.53 -8.61 -8.12
CA ALA A 52 -9.88 -7.23 -7.86
C ALA A 52 -10.14 -6.51 -9.20
N GLU A 53 -11.34 -5.97 -9.32
CA GLU A 53 -11.70 -5.11 -10.45
C GLU A 53 -10.81 -3.85 -10.48
N LYS A 54 -10.87 -3.06 -11.56
CA LYS A 54 -10.12 -1.80 -11.79
C LYS A 54 -10.44 -0.65 -10.80
N ARG A 55 -10.70 -0.95 -9.53
CA ARG A 55 -11.29 -0.05 -8.52
C ARG A 55 -10.25 0.57 -7.56
N TYR A 56 -8.95 0.25 -7.72
CA TYR A 56 -7.88 0.69 -6.81
C TYR A 56 -6.69 1.32 -7.53
N ALA A 57 -6.24 2.44 -6.98
CA ALA A 57 -4.92 2.98 -7.29
C ALA A 57 -3.87 2.40 -6.36
N ASP A 58 -3.45 1.17 -6.67
CA ASP A 58 -2.29 0.58 -6.03
C ASP A 58 -0.99 1.14 -6.62
N LYS A 59 -0.02 1.44 -5.77
CA LYS A 59 1.34 1.83 -6.13
C LYS A 59 2.37 1.17 -5.22
N LEU A 60 3.53 0.83 -5.78
CA LEU A 60 4.64 0.26 -5.04
C LEU A 60 5.90 1.07 -5.31
N TYR A 61 6.55 1.53 -4.25
CA TYR A 61 7.79 2.29 -4.34
C TYR A 61 8.89 1.62 -3.54
N LYS A 62 10.10 1.66 -4.08
CA LYS A 62 11.32 1.45 -3.30
C LYS A 62 11.83 2.79 -2.80
N VAL A 63 12.14 2.84 -1.51
CA VAL A 63 12.70 4.02 -0.83
C VAL A 63 13.91 3.61 -0.01
N TRP A 64 14.67 4.61 0.42
CA TRP A 64 15.76 4.44 1.36
C TRP A 64 15.40 5.13 2.66
N LEU A 65 15.66 4.46 3.77
CA LEU A 65 15.52 5.05 5.09
C LEU A 65 16.70 5.99 5.37
N VAL A 66 16.51 6.93 6.29
CA VAL A 66 17.59 7.74 6.86
C VAL A 66 18.67 6.89 7.53
N SER A 67 18.32 5.67 7.98
CA SER A 67 19.28 4.67 8.49
C SER A 67 20.17 4.08 7.38
N GLY A 68 19.83 4.28 6.10
CA GLY A 68 20.52 3.73 4.94
C GLY A 68 19.91 2.43 4.39
N GLU A 69 18.98 1.81 5.12
CA GLU A 69 18.30 0.58 4.70
C GLU A 69 17.30 0.80 3.56
N GLU A 70 17.09 -0.22 2.75
CA GLU A 70 16.06 -0.22 1.70
C GLU A 70 14.74 -0.75 2.27
N MET A 71 13.64 -0.07 1.93
CA MET A 71 12.29 -0.46 2.29
C MET A 71 11.36 -0.26 1.10
N TRP A 72 10.31 -1.08 1.01
CA TRP A 72 9.25 -0.92 0.01
C TRP A 72 7.99 -0.34 0.66
N VAL A 73 7.36 0.60 -0.04
CA VAL A 73 6.14 1.28 0.36
C VAL A 73 5.05 0.89 -0.61
N LEU A 74 4.11 0.07 -0.15
CA LEU A 74 2.94 -0.36 -0.89
C LEU A 74 1.75 0.52 -0.48
N ILE A 75 1.25 1.33 -1.40
CA ILE A 75 0.12 2.24 -1.17
C ILE A 75 -1.11 1.65 -1.86
N HIS A 76 -2.19 1.56 -1.11
CA HIS A 76 -3.52 1.19 -1.57
C HIS A 76 -4.43 2.43 -1.46
N ILE A 77 -5.00 2.86 -2.58
CA ILE A 77 -6.05 3.89 -2.56
C ILE A 77 -7.37 3.29 -3.00
N GLU A 78 -8.38 3.42 -2.15
CA GLU A 78 -9.77 3.11 -2.48
C GLU A 78 -10.48 4.38 -2.98
N ILE A 79 -10.99 4.32 -4.21
CA ILE A 79 -11.45 5.51 -4.95
C ILE A 79 -12.98 5.59 -5.03
N GLN A 80 -13.68 4.47 -4.80
CA GLN A 80 -15.13 4.44 -4.77
C GLN A 80 -15.55 3.95 -3.39
N SER A 81 -16.01 4.89 -2.56
CA SER A 81 -16.57 4.84 -1.21
C SER A 81 -17.55 3.68 -0.93
N GLN A 82 -17.16 2.45 -1.19
CA GLN A 82 -17.96 1.25 -1.10
C GLN A 82 -17.18 0.22 -0.28
N TYR A 83 -17.74 -0.08 0.88
CA TYR A 83 -17.25 -1.12 1.77
C TYR A 83 -16.84 -2.40 1.01
N GLU A 84 -15.58 -2.80 1.16
CA GLU A 84 -15.06 -4.05 0.64
C GLU A 84 -14.56 -4.92 1.80
N GLU A 85 -15.29 -5.99 2.07
CA GLU A 85 -14.99 -6.94 3.16
C GLU A 85 -13.61 -7.60 3.00
N GLU A 86 -13.16 -7.84 1.76
CA GLU A 86 -11.89 -8.49 1.46
C GLU A 86 -10.69 -7.53 1.46
N PHE A 87 -10.89 -6.22 1.69
CA PHE A 87 -9.81 -5.22 1.64
C PHE A 87 -8.63 -5.55 2.57
N PRO A 88 -8.83 -5.87 3.86
CA PRO A 88 -7.71 -6.20 4.76
C PRO A 88 -6.96 -7.47 4.33
N GLN A 89 -7.70 -8.46 3.83
CA GLN A 89 -7.11 -9.70 3.31
C GLN A 89 -6.26 -9.42 2.07
N ARG A 90 -6.70 -8.54 1.17
CA ARG A 90 -5.93 -8.14 -0.02
C ARG A 90 -4.64 -7.42 0.37
N MET A 91 -4.70 -6.47 1.31
CA MET A 91 -3.52 -5.80 1.84
C MET A 91 -2.50 -6.81 2.37
N TYR A 92 -2.97 -7.79 3.16
CA TYR A 92 -2.12 -8.90 3.64
C TYR A 92 -1.49 -9.71 2.50
N ILE A 93 -2.28 -10.15 1.52
CA ILE A 93 -1.77 -10.95 0.39
C ILE A 93 -0.74 -10.14 -0.41
N TYR A 94 -0.99 -8.86 -0.67
CA TYR A 94 -0.09 -8.03 -1.47
C TYR A 94 1.19 -7.71 -0.72
N ASN A 95 1.10 -7.39 0.58
CA ASN A 95 2.26 -7.20 1.45
C ASN A 95 3.16 -8.45 1.44
N TYR A 96 2.57 -9.62 1.71
CA TYR A 96 3.29 -10.89 1.71
C TYR A 96 3.95 -11.18 0.36
N ARG A 97 3.23 -10.99 -0.76
CA ARG A 97 3.80 -11.21 -2.10
C ARG A 97 4.92 -10.25 -2.44
N ALA A 98 4.79 -8.97 -2.07
CA ALA A 98 5.84 -7.98 -2.28
C ALA A 98 7.09 -8.34 -1.46
N PHE A 99 6.90 -8.77 -0.21
CA PHE A 99 7.98 -9.29 0.63
C PHE A 99 8.62 -10.54 0.00
N ASP A 100 7.84 -11.51 -0.46
CA ASP A 100 8.32 -12.77 -1.02
C ASP A 100 9.21 -12.56 -2.26
N LEU A 101 8.89 -11.57 -3.10
CA LEU A 101 9.63 -11.27 -4.33
C LEU A 101 11.11 -10.89 -4.08
N ASN A 102 11.39 -10.10 -3.05
CA ASN A 102 12.72 -9.49 -2.87
C ASN A 102 13.24 -9.52 -1.43
N GLN A 103 12.48 -10.08 -0.48
CA GLN A 103 12.80 -10.19 0.95
C GLN A 103 13.17 -8.83 1.59
N LYS A 104 12.53 -7.76 1.10
CA LYS A 104 12.66 -6.40 1.64
C LYS A 104 11.51 -6.10 2.59
N PRO A 105 11.74 -5.36 3.68
CA PRO A 105 10.65 -4.87 4.52
C PRO A 105 9.64 -4.11 3.66
N VAL A 106 8.35 -4.45 3.79
CA VAL A 106 7.25 -3.80 3.08
C VAL A 106 6.31 -3.17 4.10
N ILE A 107 6.11 -1.87 4.00
CA ILE A 107 5.01 -1.19 4.69
C ILE A 107 3.81 -1.11 3.75
N SER A 108 2.62 -1.41 4.27
CA SER A 108 1.36 -1.26 3.55
C SER A 108 0.61 -0.06 4.10
N LEU A 109 0.25 0.88 3.22
CA LEU A 109 -0.47 2.11 3.54
C LEU A 109 -1.81 2.10 2.82
N ALA A 110 -2.89 2.51 3.49
CA ALA A 110 -4.21 2.60 2.91
C ALA A 110 -4.76 4.02 3.01
N ILE A 111 -5.32 4.53 1.91
CA ILE A 111 -6.21 5.69 1.92
C ILE A 111 -7.59 5.23 1.48
N LEU A 112 -8.56 5.48 2.37
CA LEU A 112 -9.95 5.12 2.16
C LEU A 112 -10.73 6.38 1.81
N GLY A 113 -11.43 6.33 0.69
CA GLY A 113 -12.28 7.42 0.23
C GLY A 113 -13.73 7.31 0.69
N ASP A 114 -14.06 6.41 1.61
CA ASP A 114 -15.44 6.10 1.96
C ASP A 114 -16.09 7.12 2.93
N GLU A 115 -17.42 7.13 2.97
CA GLU A 115 -18.19 8.08 3.79
C GLU A 115 -18.39 7.60 5.24
N ARG A 116 -17.95 6.38 5.59
CA ARG A 116 -18.17 5.76 6.90
C ARG A 116 -16.95 5.96 7.78
N ALA A 117 -17.01 7.00 8.63
CA ALA A 117 -15.94 7.32 9.58
C ALA A 117 -15.57 6.15 10.54
N ASP A 118 -16.48 5.20 10.75
CA ASP A 118 -16.30 4.01 11.59
C ASP A 118 -15.64 2.82 10.87
N TRP A 119 -15.48 2.87 9.54
CA TRP A 119 -14.77 1.83 8.80
C TRP A 119 -13.31 2.20 8.60
N GLN A 120 -12.47 1.74 9.52
CA GLN A 120 -11.01 1.84 9.44
C GLN A 120 -10.43 0.45 9.72
N PRO A 121 -10.12 -0.35 8.69
CA PRO A 121 -9.47 -1.63 8.86
C PRO A 121 -8.05 -1.43 9.42
N GLU A 122 -7.89 -1.65 10.72
CA GLU A 122 -6.61 -1.51 11.42
C GLU A 122 -5.75 -2.77 11.34
N SER A 123 -6.31 -3.93 10.98
CA SER A 123 -5.54 -5.18 10.88
C SER A 123 -6.26 -6.27 10.10
N TYR A 124 -5.47 -7.23 9.61
CA TYR A 124 -5.94 -8.53 9.13
C TYR A 124 -5.37 -9.63 10.03
N ASN A 125 -6.24 -10.50 10.55
CA ASN A 125 -5.86 -11.53 11.52
C ASN A 125 -6.43 -12.90 11.13
N HIS A 126 -5.64 -13.95 11.33
CA HIS A 126 -6.08 -15.33 11.20
C HIS A 126 -5.64 -16.12 12.44
N ASN A 127 -6.59 -16.68 13.18
CA ASN A 127 -6.33 -17.55 14.33
C ASN A 127 -6.94 -18.95 14.12
N ILE A 128 -6.09 -19.97 14.05
CA ILE A 128 -6.51 -21.38 14.02
C ILE A 128 -5.66 -22.17 15.02
N GLY A 129 -6.32 -22.90 15.91
CA GLY A 129 -5.65 -23.88 16.78
C GLY A 129 -4.61 -23.28 17.74
N GLY A 130 -4.71 -21.99 18.06
CA GLY A 130 -3.76 -21.27 18.91
C GLY A 130 -2.58 -20.63 18.16
N CYS A 131 -2.55 -20.73 16.82
CA CYS A 131 -1.59 -20.02 15.98
C CYS A 131 -2.22 -18.74 15.41
N GLU A 132 -1.52 -17.62 15.49
CA GLU A 132 -1.99 -16.31 15.02
C GLU A 132 -1.04 -15.73 13.95
N VAL A 133 -1.64 -15.20 12.89
CA VAL A 133 -0.96 -14.34 11.91
C VAL A 133 -1.68 -13.00 11.90
N THR A 134 -0.93 -11.92 12.01
CA THR A 134 -1.45 -10.55 12.04
C THR A 134 -0.65 -9.66 11.11
N LEU A 135 -1.36 -8.93 10.24
CA LEU A 135 -0.86 -7.70 9.63
C LEU A 135 -1.56 -6.53 10.34
N LYS A 136 -0.79 -5.58 10.85
CA LYS A 136 -1.27 -4.30 11.38
C LYS A 136 -0.95 -3.18 10.41
#